data_AF-A0A952GEG0-F1
#
_entry.id   AF-A0A952GEG0-F1
#
_cell.length_a   1.000
_cell.length_b   1.000
_cell.length_c   1.000
_cell.angle_alpha   90.00
_cell.angle_beta   90.00
_cell.angle_gamma   90.00
#
_symmetry.space_group_name_H-M   'P 1'
#
loop_
_entity.id
_entity.type
_entity.pdbx_description
1 polymer ?
#
loop_
_entity_poly.entity_id
_entity_poly.type
_entity_poly.pdbx_seq_one_letter_code
_entity_poly.pdbx_strand_id
1 'polypeptide(L)'
;METGKKIAIGCTVAVVLVVGGRLGMIAYQRHQAATAVVEKPTFEWKLTDDDMVHLKHLYPSTMKDAKDLIGKRVWISAGGQMEYFPYAGKQVQWSKKAGTLLGAQPMDIKDIITQRPPKSAIATQRIPADSTAIMAVFSNLDDKATYAATVGYIENGQYTFYLDEMFFYDDPHTLYKHWGAENWAAIDKHEAKLGMSENMMMMALGQVSQSGSQKKGDRTVHYYNLGKPYDVTFVSDKATKIEPSK
;
A
#
# COMPACT_ATOMS: atom_id res chain seq x y z
N MET A 1 -66.13 17.98 -37.88
CA MET A 1 -64.66 18.21 -37.88
C MET A 1 -64.14 19.05 -36.71
N GLU A 2 -64.97 19.73 -35.91
CA GLU A 2 -64.48 20.59 -34.81
C GLU A 2 -64.05 19.85 -33.53
N THR A 3 -64.76 18.78 -33.15
CA THR A 3 -64.57 18.14 -31.84
C THR A 3 -63.20 17.46 -31.69
N GLY A 4 -62.71 16.82 -32.76
CA GLY A 4 -61.39 16.18 -32.76
C GLY A 4 -60.23 17.18 -32.63
N LYS A 5 -60.37 18.39 -33.21
CA LYS A 5 -59.37 19.45 -33.06
C LYS A 5 -59.32 19.99 -31.62
N LYS A 6 -60.46 20.19 -30.98
CA LYS A 6 -60.55 20.64 -29.58
C LYS A 6 -59.95 19.61 -28.61
N ILE A 7 -60.18 18.32 -28.85
CA ILE A 7 -59.60 17.23 -28.05
C ILE A 7 -58.07 17.15 -28.27
N ALA A 8 -57.60 17.22 -29.52
CA ALA A 8 -56.17 17.19 -29.83
C ALA A 8 -55.41 18.37 -29.20
N ILE A 9 -56.00 19.57 -29.22
CA ILE A 9 -55.43 20.76 -28.55
C ILE A 9 -55.40 20.55 -27.04
N GLY A 10 -56.50 20.05 -26.44
CA GLY A 10 -56.56 19.75 -25.00
C GLY A 10 -55.49 18.76 -24.56
N CYS A 11 -55.31 17.65 -25.29
CA CYS A 11 -54.27 16.67 -25.01
C CYS A 11 -52.85 17.26 -25.17
N THR A 12 -52.63 18.10 -26.19
CA THR A 12 -51.33 18.73 -26.41
C THR A 12 -50.98 19.68 -25.27
N VAL A 13 -51.93 20.50 -24.81
CA VAL A 13 -51.74 21.40 -23.66
C VAL A 13 -51.43 20.60 -22.39
N ALA A 14 -52.15 19.50 -22.15
CA ALA A 14 -51.89 18.64 -21.00
C ALA A 14 -50.47 18.04 -21.03
N VAL A 15 -50.01 17.57 -22.18
CA VAL A 15 -48.64 17.03 -22.34
C VAL A 15 -47.60 18.13 -22.10
N VAL A 16 -47.79 19.32 -22.66
CA VAL A 16 -46.86 20.45 -22.47
C VAL A 16 -46.77 20.86 -21.00
N LEU A 17 -47.90 20.87 -20.28
CA LEU A 17 -47.92 21.18 -18.84
C LEU A 17 -47.21 20.11 -18.00
N VAL A 18 -47.41 18.83 -18.31
CA VAL A 18 -46.75 17.72 -17.59
C VAL A 18 -45.25 17.75 -17.83
N VAL A 19 -44.81 17.93 -19.08
CA VAL A 19 -43.38 18.00 -19.43
C VAL A 19 -42.73 19.26 -18.86
N GLY A 20 -43.38 20.41 -18.98
CA GLY A 20 -42.91 21.69 -18.43
C GLY A 20 -42.78 21.64 -16.90
N GLY A 21 -43.77 21.07 -16.21
CA GLY A 21 -43.73 20.86 -14.76
C GLY A 21 -42.59 19.94 -14.31
N ARG A 22 -42.36 18.84 -15.04
CA ARG A 22 -41.22 17.93 -14.78
C ARG A 22 -39.87 18.63 -14.97
N LEU A 23 -39.71 19.39 -16.05
CA LEU A 23 -38.46 20.13 -16.32
C LEU A 23 -38.23 21.23 -15.28
N GLY A 24 -39.27 21.97 -14.88
CA GLY A 24 -39.19 22.97 -13.82
C GLY A 24 -38.80 22.36 -12.47
N MET A 25 -39.37 21.20 -12.11
CA MET A 25 -39.01 20.49 -10.89
C MET A 25 -37.55 20.01 -10.91
N ILE A 26 -37.07 19.47 -12.03
CA ILE A 26 -35.67 19.05 -12.20
C ILE A 26 -34.73 20.25 -12.10
N ALA A 27 -35.08 21.38 -12.73
CA ALA A 27 -34.29 22.61 -12.66
C ALA A 27 -34.21 23.13 -11.22
N TYR A 28 -35.33 23.12 -10.50
CA TYR A 28 -35.39 23.52 -9.09
C TYR A 28 -34.57 22.60 -8.19
N GLN A 29 -34.67 21.28 -8.36
CA GLN A 29 -33.86 20.30 -7.62
C GLN A 29 -32.37 20.45 -7.91
N ARG A 30 -32.00 20.68 -9.18
CA ARG A 30 -30.60 20.94 -9.57
C ARG A 30 -30.07 22.25 -9.01
N HIS A 31 -30.88 23.31 -9.01
CA HIS A 31 -30.50 24.57 -8.40
C HIS A 31 -30.28 24.41 -6.90
N GLN A 32 -31.20 23.74 -6.19
CA GLN A 32 -31.03 23.45 -4.77
C GLN A 32 -29.79 22.59 -4.48
N ALA A 33 -29.51 21.57 -5.30
CA ALA A 33 -28.31 20.75 -5.17
C ALA A 33 -27.02 21.54 -5.48
N ALA A 34 -27.07 22.50 -6.40
CA ALA A 34 -25.94 23.38 -6.74
C ALA A 34 -25.69 24.46 -5.68
N THR A 35 -26.74 24.92 -4.98
CA THR A 35 -26.63 25.90 -3.88
C THR A 35 -26.48 25.25 -2.52
N ALA A 36 -26.71 23.95 -2.39
CA ALA A 36 -26.37 23.19 -1.20
C ALA A 36 -24.86 23.29 -1.03
N VAL A 37 -24.44 24.07 -0.02
CA VAL A 37 -23.06 24.06 0.44
C VAL A 37 -22.83 22.65 0.95
N VAL A 38 -22.23 21.80 0.10
CA VAL A 38 -21.61 20.58 0.58
C VAL A 38 -20.51 21.07 1.51
N GLU A 39 -20.75 20.99 2.82
CA GLU A 39 -19.69 21.09 3.80
C GLU A 39 -18.65 20.05 3.38
N LYS A 40 -17.59 20.50 2.71
CA LYS A 40 -16.43 19.66 2.48
C LYS A 40 -15.96 19.32 3.89
N PRO A 41 -15.95 18.04 4.31
CA PRO A 41 -15.41 17.70 5.61
C PRO A 41 -13.99 18.26 5.65
N THR A 42 -13.78 19.30 6.45
CA THR A 42 -12.46 19.84 6.74
C THR A 42 -11.79 18.84 7.65
N PHE A 43 -11.15 17.85 7.05
CA PHE A 43 -10.23 16.99 7.78
C PHE A 43 -9.02 17.85 8.15
N GLU A 44 -8.93 18.23 9.42
CA GLU A 44 -7.69 18.75 9.98
C GLU A 44 -6.72 17.58 10.14
N TRP A 45 -5.76 17.46 9.21
CA TRP A 45 -4.58 16.62 9.42
C TRP A 45 -3.82 17.18 10.63
N LYS A 46 -4.00 16.54 11.79
CA LYS A 46 -3.13 16.77 12.94
C LYS A 46 -1.83 16.03 12.69
N LEU A 47 -0.73 16.78 12.69
CA LEU A 47 0.60 16.23 12.60
C LEU A 47 0.85 15.32 13.81
N THR A 48 1.16 14.06 13.55
CA THR A 48 1.45 13.06 14.58
C THR A 48 2.96 12.93 14.80
N ASP A 49 3.38 12.32 15.91
CA ASP A 49 4.79 12.00 16.14
C ASP A 49 5.36 11.08 15.04
N ASP A 50 4.53 10.24 14.43
CA ASP A 50 4.90 9.39 13.28
C ASP A 50 5.27 10.24 12.06
N ASP A 51 4.54 11.33 11.82
CA ASP A 51 4.77 12.23 10.68
C ASP A 51 6.03 13.08 10.86
N MET A 52 6.52 13.18 12.09
CA MET A 52 7.76 13.88 12.45
C MET A 52 9.00 13.00 12.31
N VAL A 53 8.84 11.71 12.01
CA VAL A 53 9.96 10.80 11.80
C VAL A 53 10.60 11.08 10.44
N HIS A 54 11.85 11.53 10.47
CA HIS A 54 12.63 11.76 9.26
C HIS A 54 13.28 10.47 8.80
N LEU A 55 12.76 9.91 7.71
CA LEU A 55 13.34 8.74 7.06
C LEU A 55 14.50 9.15 6.16
N LYS A 56 15.61 8.45 6.30
CA LYS A 56 16.74 8.60 5.40
C LYS A 56 16.40 8.01 4.05
N HIS A 57 16.78 8.72 2.99
CA HIS A 57 16.73 8.24 1.61
C HIS A 57 18.14 8.30 1.01
N LEU A 58 18.51 7.30 0.22
CA LEU A 58 19.81 7.24 -0.45
C LEU A 58 19.73 7.67 -1.91
N TYR A 59 18.54 7.73 -2.49
CA TYR A 59 18.26 8.09 -3.89
C TYR A 59 19.20 7.39 -4.89
N PRO A 60 19.32 6.06 -4.86
CA PRO A 60 20.23 5.35 -5.74
C PRO A 60 19.82 5.54 -7.20
N SER A 61 20.79 5.93 -8.03
CA SER A 61 20.57 6.14 -9.47
C SER A 61 21.43 5.21 -10.33
N THR A 62 22.43 4.57 -9.71
CA THR A 62 23.34 3.63 -10.36
C THR A 62 23.51 2.35 -9.56
N MET A 63 24.01 1.30 -10.21
CA MET A 63 24.40 0.06 -9.51
C MET A 63 25.50 0.28 -8.48
N LYS A 64 26.34 1.30 -8.64
CA LYS A 64 27.36 1.62 -7.63
C LYS A 64 26.68 2.10 -6.34
N ASP A 65 25.73 3.01 -6.43
CA ASP A 65 25.01 3.56 -5.27
C ASP A 65 24.27 2.44 -4.52
N ALA A 66 23.61 1.54 -5.26
CA ALA A 66 22.96 0.38 -4.67
C ALA A 66 23.97 -0.55 -3.95
N LYS A 67 25.15 -0.77 -4.54
CA LYS A 67 26.22 -1.59 -3.95
C LYS A 67 26.87 -0.98 -2.72
N ASP A 68 26.70 0.32 -2.47
CA ASP A 68 27.15 0.94 -1.22
C ASP A 68 26.38 0.40 0.00
N LEU A 69 25.31 -0.39 -0.20
CA LEU A 69 24.61 -1.13 0.85
C LEU A 69 25.29 -2.45 1.24
N ILE A 70 26.25 -2.96 0.45
CA ILE A 70 26.90 -4.23 0.75
C ILE A 70 27.62 -4.15 2.11
N GLY A 71 27.36 -5.13 2.96
CA GLY A 71 27.88 -5.19 4.33
C GLY A 71 27.10 -4.36 5.34
N LYS A 72 26.06 -3.62 4.92
CA LYS A 72 25.17 -2.88 5.82
C LYS A 72 23.94 -3.71 6.19
N ARG A 73 23.41 -3.40 7.36
CA ARG A 73 22.08 -3.85 7.79
C ARG A 73 21.04 -2.82 7.36
N VAL A 74 19.94 -3.31 6.83
CA VAL A 74 18.74 -2.55 6.53
C VAL A 74 17.53 -3.24 7.14
N TRP A 75 16.41 -2.54 7.27
CA TRP A 75 15.15 -3.08 7.78
C TRP A 75 14.05 -2.88 6.77
N ILE A 76 13.09 -3.80 6.71
CA ILE A 76 11.98 -3.68 5.77
C ILE A 76 10.99 -2.59 6.21
N SER A 77 10.71 -1.63 5.33
CA SER A 77 9.63 -0.66 5.51
C SER A 77 8.32 -1.13 4.87
N ALA A 78 8.38 -1.70 3.67
CA ALA A 78 7.23 -2.20 2.91
C ALA A 78 6.92 -3.68 3.21
N GLY A 79 6.50 -3.97 4.44
CA GLY A 79 6.18 -5.33 4.89
C GLY A 79 5.06 -6.01 4.10
N GLY A 80 5.18 -7.32 3.89
CA GLY A 80 4.14 -8.17 3.32
C GLY A 80 3.94 -8.05 1.80
N GLN A 81 4.74 -7.23 1.11
CA GLN A 81 4.59 -6.98 -0.34
C GLN A 81 5.60 -7.73 -1.21
N MET A 82 6.80 -8.00 -0.69
CA MET A 82 7.93 -8.46 -1.49
C MET A 82 8.29 -9.89 -1.14
N GLU A 83 8.28 -10.77 -2.15
CA GLU A 83 8.72 -12.15 -2.00
C GLU A 83 10.24 -12.25 -2.12
N TYR A 84 10.82 -13.23 -1.44
CA TYR A 84 12.23 -13.56 -1.57
C TYR A 84 12.43 -15.05 -1.90
N PHE A 85 13.55 -15.32 -2.56
CA PHE A 85 13.87 -16.62 -3.16
C PHE A 85 15.23 -17.11 -2.64
N PRO A 86 15.45 -18.43 -2.55
CA PRO A 86 16.79 -18.96 -2.25
C PRO A 86 17.82 -18.47 -3.26
N TYR A 87 18.98 -18.10 -2.78
CA TYR A 87 20.14 -17.74 -3.58
C TYR A 87 21.26 -18.75 -3.34
N ALA A 88 21.65 -19.51 -4.37
CA ALA A 88 22.70 -20.52 -4.27
C ALA A 88 23.47 -20.62 -5.59
N GLY A 89 24.77 -20.92 -5.52
CA GLY A 89 25.60 -21.05 -6.72
C GLY A 89 25.64 -19.77 -7.57
N LYS A 90 25.51 -18.60 -6.92
CA LYS A 90 25.39 -17.28 -7.56
C LYS A 90 24.14 -17.07 -8.44
N GLN A 91 23.08 -17.85 -8.19
CA GLN A 91 21.84 -17.81 -8.97
C GLN A 91 20.63 -17.74 -8.05
N VAL A 92 19.65 -16.93 -8.45
CA VAL A 92 18.32 -16.89 -7.81
C VAL A 92 17.49 -18.09 -8.23
N GLN A 93 16.90 -18.80 -7.27
CA GLN A 93 15.99 -19.94 -7.52
C GLN A 93 14.54 -19.47 -7.68
N TRP A 94 14.23 -18.83 -8.82
CA TRP A 94 12.94 -18.19 -9.09
C TRP A 94 11.70 -19.08 -8.98
N SER A 95 11.84 -20.39 -9.14
CA SER A 95 10.74 -21.36 -9.05
C SER A 95 10.36 -21.73 -7.61
N LYS A 96 11.14 -21.29 -6.61
CA LYS A 96 10.94 -21.64 -5.21
C LYS A 96 10.85 -20.36 -4.37
N LYS A 97 9.63 -19.97 -4.01
CA LYS A 97 9.44 -18.93 -3.00
C LYS A 97 9.98 -19.44 -1.66
N ALA A 98 10.87 -18.68 -1.04
CA ALA A 98 11.32 -18.94 0.33
C ALA A 98 10.41 -18.28 1.36
N GLY A 99 9.89 -17.08 1.06
CA GLY A 99 8.95 -16.37 1.92
C GLY A 99 8.59 -14.99 1.40
N THR A 100 8.01 -14.19 2.28
CA THR A 100 7.67 -12.78 2.04
C THR A 100 8.39 -11.94 3.11
N LEU A 101 8.97 -10.82 2.69
CA LEU A 101 9.64 -9.86 3.56
C LEU A 101 8.61 -9.17 4.46
N LEU A 102 8.85 -9.17 5.76
CA LEU A 102 7.93 -8.62 6.76
C LEU A 102 8.46 -7.30 7.34
N GLY A 103 7.56 -6.43 7.77
CA GLY A 103 7.91 -5.09 8.26
C GLY A 103 8.83 -5.17 9.48
N ALA A 104 9.76 -4.21 9.59
CA ALA A 104 10.80 -4.16 10.61
C ALA A 104 11.76 -5.36 10.65
N GLN A 105 11.66 -6.34 9.74
CA GLN A 105 12.60 -7.45 9.66
C GLN A 105 14.00 -6.94 9.26
N PRO A 106 15.06 -7.26 10.01
CA PRO A 106 16.42 -6.90 9.66
C PRO A 106 16.97 -7.78 8.53
N MET A 107 17.77 -7.18 7.65
CA MET A 107 18.42 -7.83 6.53
C MET A 107 19.87 -7.40 6.42
N ASP A 108 20.78 -8.37 6.38
CA ASP A 108 22.20 -8.13 6.11
C ASP A 108 22.48 -8.26 4.62
N ILE A 109 22.72 -7.13 3.96
CA ILE A 109 22.99 -7.12 2.52
C ILE A 109 24.39 -7.70 2.26
N LYS A 110 24.45 -8.80 1.51
CA LYS A 110 25.69 -9.50 1.15
C LYS A 110 26.17 -9.13 -0.24
N ASP A 111 25.25 -8.86 -1.16
CA ASP A 111 25.56 -8.43 -2.53
C ASP A 111 24.34 -7.75 -3.16
N ILE A 112 24.55 -6.97 -4.22
CA ILE A 112 23.49 -6.49 -5.11
C ILE A 112 23.83 -6.94 -6.53
N ILE A 113 22.97 -7.79 -7.09
CA ILE A 113 23.21 -8.45 -8.37
C ILE A 113 22.13 -8.09 -9.39
N THR A 114 22.44 -8.36 -10.66
CA THR A 114 21.48 -8.28 -11.76
C THR A 114 21.27 -9.66 -12.34
N GLN A 115 20.02 -10.07 -12.53
CA GLN A 115 19.71 -11.35 -13.15
C GLN A 115 18.40 -11.25 -13.95
N ARG A 116 18.37 -11.86 -15.13
CA ARG A 116 17.14 -11.96 -15.92
C ARG A 116 16.25 -13.07 -15.35
N PRO A 117 15.04 -12.76 -14.87
CA PRO A 117 14.11 -13.79 -14.40
C PRO A 117 13.49 -14.55 -15.57
N PRO A 118 13.04 -15.80 -15.35
CA PRO A 118 12.18 -16.52 -16.30
C PRO A 118 10.88 -15.76 -16.57
N LYS A 119 10.34 -15.85 -17.79
CA LYS A 119 9.12 -15.13 -18.20
C LYS A 119 7.89 -15.36 -17.29
N SER A 120 7.81 -16.53 -16.65
CA SER A 120 6.69 -16.94 -15.78
C SER A 120 7.01 -16.92 -14.29
N ALA A 121 8.17 -16.39 -13.88
CA ALA A 121 8.53 -16.36 -12.46
C ALA A 121 7.65 -15.37 -11.70
N ILE A 122 7.23 -15.71 -10.48
CA ILE A 122 6.40 -14.81 -9.65
C ILE A 122 7.10 -13.46 -9.41
N ALA A 123 8.43 -13.45 -9.39
CA ALA A 123 9.24 -12.23 -9.31
C ALA A 123 9.05 -11.25 -10.48
N THR A 124 8.46 -11.67 -11.61
CA THR A 124 8.16 -10.78 -12.75
C THR A 124 6.86 -9.99 -12.58
N GLN A 125 6.06 -10.25 -11.54
CA GLN A 125 4.81 -9.49 -11.32
C GLN A 125 5.05 -8.00 -11.04
N ARG A 126 6.23 -7.65 -10.52
CA ARG A 126 6.58 -6.28 -10.08
C ARG A 126 7.62 -5.60 -10.97
N ILE A 127 8.03 -6.21 -12.07
CA ILE A 127 8.98 -5.62 -13.02
C ILE A 127 8.44 -5.78 -14.44
N PRO A 128 8.76 -4.87 -15.38
CA PRO A 128 8.34 -5.02 -16.77
C PRO A 128 8.79 -6.34 -17.39
N ALA A 129 8.01 -6.86 -18.34
CA ALA A 129 8.37 -8.05 -19.09
C ALA A 129 9.72 -7.84 -19.81
N ASP A 130 10.53 -8.90 -19.88
CA ASP A 130 11.85 -8.92 -20.53
C ASP A 130 12.94 -7.99 -19.92
N SER A 131 12.63 -7.29 -18.82
CA SER A 131 13.60 -6.50 -18.05
C SER A 131 14.61 -7.38 -17.29
N THR A 132 15.72 -6.77 -16.85
CA THR A 132 16.69 -7.44 -15.96
C THR A 132 16.39 -7.03 -14.53
N ALA A 133 16.14 -8.00 -13.64
CA ALA A 133 15.87 -7.71 -12.24
C ALA A 133 17.16 -7.29 -11.53
N ILE A 134 17.06 -6.29 -10.66
CA ILE A 134 18.08 -5.94 -9.68
C ILE A 134 17.66 -6.59 -8.37
N MET A 135 18.55 -7.40 -7.79
CA MET A 135 18.26 -8.22 -6.62
C MET A 135 19.21 -7.89 -5.50
N ALA A 136 18.67 -7.66 -4.30
CA ALA A 136 19.47 -7.62 -3.08
C ALA A 136 19.64 -9.03 -2.56
N VAL A 137 20.89 -9.48 -2.43
CA VAL A 137 21.25 -10.75 -1.80
C VAL A 137 21.48 -10.49 -0.32
N PHE A 138 20.85 -11.29 0.53
CA PHE A 138 20.89 -11.09 1.98
C PHE A 138 20.86 -12.40 2.75
N SER A 139 21.19 -12.32 4.04
CA SER A 139 20.85 -13.34 5.03
C SER A 139 19.91 -12.75 6.07
N ASN A 140 19.00 -13.57 6.60
CA ASN A 140 18.25 -13.21 7.80
C ASN A 140 19.18 -13.26 9.02
N LEU A 141 18.77 -12.62 10.11
CA LEU A 141 19.44 -12.78 11.40
C LEU A 141 19.47 -14.28 11.73
N ASP A 142 20.64 -14.79 12.11
CA ASP A 142 20.89 -16.18 12.50
C ASP A 142 20.78 -17.25 11.40
N ASP A 143 20.51 -16.88 10.14
CA ASP A 143 20.48 -17.82 9.03
C ASP A 143 21.83 -17.88 8.29
N LYS A 144 22.27 -19.09 7.95
CA LYS A 144 23.43 -19.32 7.09
C LYS A 144 23.06 -19.33 5.60
N ALA A 145 21.78 -19.51 5.28
CA ALA A 145 21.28 -19.46 3.92
C ALA A 145 21.28 -18.02 3.40
N THR A 146 21.55 -17.89 2.11
CA THR A 146 21.41 -16.63 1.39
C THR A 146 20.13 -16.64 0.56
N TYR A 147 19.48 -15.49 0.55
CA TYR A 147 18.26 -15.23 -0.19
C TYR A 147 18.44 -14.03 -1.08
N ALA A 148 17.51 -13.84 -2.01
CA ALA A 148 17.46 -12.68 -2.87
C ALA A 148 16.03 -12.16 -3.02
N ALA A 149 15.87 -10.84 -2.93
CA ALA A 149 14.62 -10.13 -3.18
C ALA A 149 14.83 -9.06 -4.25
N THR A 150 13.81 -8.86 -5.08
CA THR A 150 13.84 -7.81 -6.12
C THR A 150 13.82 -6.44 -5.47
N VAL A 151 14.78 -5.59 -5.83
CA VAL A 151 14.90 -4.20 -5.33
C VAL A 151 14.93 -3.17 -6.48
N GLY A 152 14.62 -3.62 -7.68
CA GLY A 152 14.59 -2.78 -8.87
C GLY A 152 14.66 -3.59 -10.16
N TYR A 153 14.77 -2.89 -11.28
CA TYR A 153 14.99 -3.49 -12.58
C TYR A 153 15.74 -2.54 -13.53
N ILE A 154 16.23 -3.12 -14.61
CA ILE A 154 16.84 -2.41 -15.73
C ILE A 154 15.99 -2.66 -16.97
N GLU A 155 15.48 -1.58 -17.55
CA GLU A 155 14.72 -1.59 -18.79
C GLU A 155 15.28 -0.53 -19.74
N ASN A 156 15.59 -0.91 -20.99
CA ASN A 156 16.15 0.00 -21.99
C ASN A 156 17.41 0.77 -21.51
N GLY A 157 18.22 0.12 -20.66
CA GLY A 157 19.43 0.72 -20.07
C GLY A 157 19.17 1.72 -18.93
N GLN A 158 17.91 1.95 -18.57
CA GLN A 158 17.52 2.79 -17.44
C GLN A 158 17.33 1.95 -16.18
N TYR A 159 17.77 2.50 -15.04
CA TYR A 159 17.63 1.88 -13.75
C TYR A 159 16.38 2.40 -13.04
N THR A 160 15.59 1.47 -12.52
CA THR A 160 14.53 1.77 -11.55
C THR A 160 14.87 1.04 -10.26
N PHE A 161 15.07 1.78 -9.18
CA PHE A 161 15.33 1.24 -7.84
C PHE A 161 14.10 1.42 -6.95
N TYR A 162 13.93 0.47 -6.03
CA TYR A 162 12.90 0.47 -4.99
C TYR A 162 13.50 0.50 -3.57
N LEU A 163 14.79 0.78 -3.46
CA LEU A 163 15.53 0.64 -2.20
C LEU A 163 14.99 1.58 -1.11
N ASP A 164 14.69 2.83 -1.46
CA ASP A 164 14.18 3.84 -0.53
C ASP A 164 12.73 3.60 -0.10
N GLU A 165 11.95 2.92 -0.94
CA GLU A 165 10.57 2.51 -0.65
C GLU A 165 10.52 1.20 0.13
N MET A 166 11.53 0.35 -0.02
CA MET A 166 11.57 -0.99 0.59
C MET A 166 12.30 -1.03 1.93
N PHE A 167 13.27 -0.14 2.15
CA PHE A 167 14.18 -0.23 3.29
C PHE A 167 14.16 1.03 4.16
N PHE A 168 14.18 0.80 5.47
CA PHE A 168 14.79 1.72 6.42
C PHE A 168 16.30 1.45 6.48
N TYR A 169 17.08 2.52 6.42
CA TYR A 169 18.53 2.45 6.56
C TYR A 169 19.03 2.59 7.99
N ASP A 170 18.16 3.05 8.88
CA ASP A 170 18.36 3.12 10.32
C ASP A 170 17.31 2.21 11.00
N ASP A 171 17.62 1.74 12.21
CA ASP A 171 16.73 0.82 12.93
C ASP A 171 15.37 1.49 13.22
N PRO A 172 14.25 0.93 12.70
CA PRO A 172 12.94 1.52 12.90
C PRO A 172 12.54 1.60 14.38
N HIS A 173 13.06 0.73 15.25
CA HIS A 173 12.87 0.82 16.71
C HIS A 173 13.38 2.12 17.30
N THR A 174 14.46 2.67 16.72
CA THR A 174 15.02 3.96 17.11
C THR A 174 14.28 5.11 16.45
N LEU A 175 13.90 4.95 15.17
CA LEU A 175 13.17 5.96 14.41
C LEU A 175 11.79 6.25 15.03
N TYR A 176 11.02 5.22 15.38
CA TYR A 176 9.74 5.34 16.07
C TYR A 176 9.84 4.92 17.55
N LYS A 177 10.81 5.46 18.27
CA LYS A 177 11.00 5.20 19.71
C LYS A 177 9.75 5.46 20.55
N HIS A 178 8.89 6.38 20.13
CA HIS A 178 7.64 6.75 20.80
C HIS A 178 6.55 5.68 20.71
N TRP A 179 6.71 4.66 19.86
CA TRP A 179 5.77 3.54 19.77
C TRP A 179 5.78 2.66 21.02
N GLY A 180 6.88 2.66 21.79
CA GLY A 180 7.01 1.92 23.04
C GLY A 180 7.29 0.43 22.85
N ALA A 181 7.97 -0.17 23.83
CA ALA A 181 8.51 -1.52 23.74
C ALA A 181 7.43 -2.61 23.52
N GLU A 182 6.24 -2.43 24.12
CA GLU A 182 5.17 -3.42 24.02
C GLU A 182 4.56 -3.51 22.61
N ASN A 183 4.47 -2.39 21.90
CA ASN A 183 4.00 -2.38 20.51
C ASN A 183 5.08 -2.91 19.57
N TRP A 184 6.34 -2.53 19.78
CA TRP A 184 7.47 -3.10 19.04
C TRP A 184 7.55 -4.63 19.19
N ALA A 185 7.40 -5.15 20.41
CA ALA A 185 7.41 -6.58 20.65
C ALA A 185 6.29 -7.34 19.91
N ALA A 186 5.14 -6.71 19.66
CA ALA A 186 4.07 -7.27 18.86
C ALA A 186 4.34 -7.12 17.35
N ILE A 187 4.90 -5.99 16.91
CA ILE A 187 5.34 -5.77 15.52
C ILE A 187 6.39 -6.80 15.10
N ASP A 188 7.40 -7.05 15.93
CA ASP A 188 8.47 -8.03 15.67
C ASP A 188 7.95 -9.48 15.57
N LYS A 189 6.82 -9.76 16.22
CA LYS A 189 6.12 -11.04 16.12
C LYS A 189 5.09 -11.07 15.00
N HIS A 190 4.92 -9.96 14.29
CA HIS A 190 3.90 -9.76 13.26
C HIS A 190 2.48 -10.00 13.78
N GLU A 191 2.21 -9.50 14.98
CA GLU A 191 0.95 -9.67 15.71
C GLU A 191 0.14 -8.37 15.75
N ALA A 192 -1.17 -8.50 15.51
CA ALA A 192 -2.12 -7.41 15.65
C ALA A 192 -2.47 -7.21 17.13
N LYS A 193 -2.50 -5.95 17.59
CA LYS A 193 -2.86 -5.63 18.98
C LYS A 193 -3.78 -4.40 19.10
N LEU A 194 -4.76 -4.47 19.99
CA LEU A 194 -5.63 -3.33 20.30
C LEU A 194 -4.80 -2.12 20.77
N GLY A 195 -5.22 -0.92 20.36
CA GLY A 195 -4.54 0.33 20.67
C GLY A 195 -3.36 0.69 19.77
N MET A 196 -2.91 -0.20 18.88
CA MET A 196 -1.94 0.14 17.84
C MET A 196 -2.51 1.16 16.85
N SER A 197 -1.65 2.04 16.32
CA SER A 197 -2.01 2.94 15.22
C SER A 197 -2.12 2.20 13.89
N GLU A 198 -2.68 2.86 12.87
CA GLU A 198 -2.74 2.28 11.51
C GLU A 198 -1.32 2.04 10.97
N ASN A 199 -0.35 2.90 11.30
CA ASN A 199 1.06 2.71 10.92
C ASN A 199 1.71 1.50 11.62
N MET A 200 1.48 1.32 12.94
CA MET A 200 1.96 0.15 13.67
C MET A 200 1.37 -1.14 13.10
N MET A 201 0.08 -1.14 12.76
CA MET A 201 -0.60 -2.27 12.14
C MET A 201 -0.06 -2.59 10.75
N MET A 202 0.24 -1.56 9.94
CA MET A 202 0.90 -1.74 8.65
C MET A 202 2.31 -2.33 8.81
N MET A 203 3.07 -1.91 9.82
CA MET A 203 4.38 -2.51 10.12
C MET A 203 4.27 -3.98 10.52
N ALA A 204 3.31 -4.30 11.40
CA ALA A 204 3.11 -5.65 11.93
C ALA A 204 2.55 -6.63 10.88
N LEU A 205 1.52 -6.22 10.13
CA LEU A 205 0.72 -7.11 9.27
C LEU A 205 1.05 -6.96 7.78
N GLY A 206 1.78 -5.91 7.40
CA GLY A 206 2.21 -5.63 6.04
C GLY A 206 1.09 -5.10 5.13
N GLN A 207 0.97 -5.70 3.95
CA GLN A 207 0.15 -5.19 2.86
C GLN A 207 -1.34 -5.01 3.25
N VAL A 208 -1.81 -3.76 3.12
CA VAL A 208 -3.23 -3.42 3.08
C VAL A 208 -3.83 -3.95 1.78
N SER A 209 -4.86 -4.80 1.90
CA SER A 209 -5.58 -5.34 0.74
C SER A 209 -6.71 -4.42 0.31
N GLN A 210 -7.47 -3.88 1.27
CA GLN A 210 -8.61 -3.01 1.03
C GLN A 210 -8.81 -2.02 2.18
N SER A 211 -9.56 -0.97 1.86
CA SER A 211 -9.80 0.16 2.74
C SER A 211 -11.28 0.54 2.71
N GLY A 212 -11.92 0.57 3.87
CA GLY A 212 -13.33 0.97 3.97
C GLY A 212 -13.59 2.46 3.73
N SER A 213 -12.59 3.34 3.87
CA SER A 213 -12.73 4.78 3.62
C SER A 213 -11.37 5.47 3.36
N GLN A 214 -11.37 6.68 2.83
CA GLN A 214 -10.13 7.48 2.68
C GLN A 214 -9.66 8.15 4.00
N LYS A 215 -10.42 7.99 5.09
CA LYS A 215 -10.13 8.64 6.38
C LYS A 215 -9.18 7.77 7.20
N LYS A 216 -7.87 7.93 6.97
CA LYS A 216 -6.81 7.26 7.74
C LYS A 216 -7.04 7.45 9.26
N GLY A 217 -6.88 6.39 10.04
CA GLY A 217 -7.08 6.37 11.48
C GLY A 217 -8.54 6.33 11.96
N ASP A 218 -9.52 6.47 11.06
CA ASP A 218 -10.96 6.40 11.36
C ASP A 218 -11.68 5.57 10.28
N ARG A 219 -11.32 4.30 10.20
CA ARG A 219 -11.75 3.38 9.14
C ARG A 219 -11.51 1.94 9.52
N THR A 220 -12.13 1.02 8.77
CA THR A 220 -11.74 -0.38 8.77
C THR A 220 -10.74 -0.63 7.64
N VAL A 221 -9.65 -1.33 7.96
CA VAL A 221 -8.61 -1.73 7.01
C VAL A 221 -8.56 -3.25 6.97
N HIS A 222 -8.54 -3.78 5.76
CA HIS A 222 -8.39 -5.20 5.50
C HIS A 222 -6.91 -5.47 5.22
N TYR A 223 -6.30 -6.32 6.03
CA TYR A 223 -4.91 -6.74 5.89
C TYR A 223 -4.85 -8.16 5.34
N TYR A 224 -3.96 -8.40 4.37
CA TYR A 224 -3.78 -9.76 3.84
C TYR A 224 -3.07 -10.69 4.84
N ASN A 225 -2.10 -10.16 5.58
CA ASN A 225 -1.34 -10.85 6.63
C ASN A 225 -0.91 -12.27 6.26
N LEU A 226 -0.14 -12.40 5.17
CA LEU A 226 0.38 -13.66 4.65
C LEU A 226 -0.67 -14.78 4.47
N GLY A 227 -1.90 -14.42 4.09
CA GLY A 227 -2.99 -15.37 3.89
C GLY A 227 -3.80 -15.68 5.15
N LYS A 228 -3.57 -14.97 6.25
CA LYS A 228 -4.39 -14.99 7.48
C LYS A 228 -5.03 -13.61 7.68
N PRO A 229 -5.99 -13.24 6.83
CA PRO A 229 -6.43 -11.85 6.74
C PRO A 229 -7.14 -11.37 8.00
N TYR A 230 -6.93 -10.08 8.32
CA TYR A 230 -7.54 -9.40 9.46
C TYR A 230 -8.28 -8.15 9.01
N ASP A 231 -9.42 -7.90 9.63
CA ASP A 231 -10.13 -6.64 9.59
C ASP A 231 -9.82 -5.87 10.88
N VAL A 232 -9.25 -4.67 10.72
CA VAL A 232 -8.90 -3.82 11.85
C VAL A 232 -9.66 -2.50 11.74
N THR A 233 -10.48 -2.20 12.74
CA THR A 233 -11.19 -0.93 12.84
C THR A 233 -10.41 0.05 13.69
N PHE A 234 -10.14 1.21 13.13
CA PHE A 234 -9.47 2.33 13.78
C PHE A 234 -10.47 3.42 14.15
N VAL A 235 -10.31 3.98 15.34
CA VAL A 235 -10.97 5.20 15.79
C VAL A 235 -9.90 6.09 16.42
N SER A 236 -9.77 7.33 15.94
CA SER A 236 -8.72 8.28 16.36
C SER A 236 -7.31 7.67 16.29
N ASP A 237 -7.03 6.95 15.20
CA ASP A 237 -5.78 6.25 14.92
C ASP A 237 -5.39 5.23 16.00
N LYS A 238 -6.40 4.56 16.58
CA LYS A 238 -6.24 3.45 17.51
C LYS A 238 -7.09 2.28 17.08
N ALA A 239 -6.49 1.11 16.97
CA ALA A 239 -7.20 -0.14 16.72
C ALA A 239 -8.16 -0.45 17.88
N THR A 240 -9.47 -0.36 17.63
CA THR A 240 -10.52 -0.63 18.62
C THR A 240 -11.16 -2.01 18.43
N LYS A 241 -11.00 -2.60 17.25
CA LYS A 241 -11.48 -3.94 16.93
C LYS A 241 -10.52 -4.63 15.97
N ILE A 242 -10.22 -5.90 16.22
CA ILE A 242 -9.42 -6.77 15.35
C ILE A 242 -10.18 -8.08 15.24
N GLU A 243 -10.48 -8.51 14.03
CA GLU A 243 -11.17 -9.77 13.77
C GLU A 243 -10.62 -10.44 12.51
N PRO A 244 -10.59 -11.79 12.44
CA PRO A 244 -10.29 -12.47 11.18
C PRO A 244 -11.24 -11.98 10.08
N SER A 245 -10.70 -11.65 8.91
CA SER A 245 -11.53 -11.31 7.75
C SER A 245 -12.35 -12.53 7.35
N LYS A 246 -13.60 -12.28 6.97
CA LYS A 246 -14.47 -13.30 6.36
C LYS A 246 -14.16 -13.48 4.88
#